data_AF-A0A7R9VZJ0-F1
#
_entry.id   AF-A0A7R9VZJ0-F1
#
_cell.length_a   1.000
_cell.length_b   1.000
_cell.length_c   1.000
_cell.angle_alpha   90.00
_cell.angle_beta   90.00
_cell.angle_gamma   90.00
#
_symmetry.space_group_name_H-M   'P 1'
#
loop_
_entity.id
_entity.type
_entity.pdbx_description
1 polymer ?
#
loop_
_entity_poly.entity_id
_entity_poly.type
_entity_poly.pdbx_seq_one_letter_code
_entity_poly.pdbx_strand_id
1 'polypeptide(L)'
;EKVKGEDRFIGVAGIFNTGTNLLSDLLTKNCYLPEKMKKFGENKIGMRGQVPWGKHNPMSWRGNHVAEGGGDGVVQTDVLPVVVIKDPFTWMTSMCRHKYAANWHHTKGHCPNLVPLYDEERNDEEVQNPEGGNGKTIPVHVKYPENKVTKHESMAGLWNDWYRPWAFEADFPRIIM
;
A
#
# COMPACT_ATOMS: atom_id res chain seq x y z
N GLU A 1 17.96 17.08 9.93
CA GLU A 1 17.42 18.40 10.33
C GLU A 1 15.92 18.28 10.58
N LYS A 2 15.33 19.04 11.51
CA LYS A 2 13.88 18.98 11.77
C LYS A 2 13.15 19.80 10.71
N VAL A 3 12.18 19.21 10.03
CA VAL A 3 11.31 19.89 9.04
C VAL A 3 10.55 21.03 9.74
N LYS A 4 10.51 22.22 9.14
CA LYS A 4 9.73 23.37 9.65
C LYS A 4 8.24 23.03 9.65
N GLY A 5 7.48 23.46 10.66
CA GLY A 5 6.09 23.00 10.80
C GLY A 5 5.17 23.46 9.69
N GLU A 6 5.49 24.57 9.02
CA GLU A 6 4.77 25.01 7.82
C GLU A 6 5.01 24.15 6.58
N ASP A 7 6.08 23.35 6.53
CA ASP A 7 6.44 22.54 5.36
C ASP A 7 5.93 21.10 5.53
N ARG A 8 5.76 20.65 6.79
CA ARG A 8 5.27 19.32 7.17
C ARG A 8 3.94 18.94 6.54
N PHE A 9 3.80 17.69 6.14
CA PHE A 9 2.51 17.08 5.79
C PHE A 9 2.31 15.76 6.54
N ILE A 10 1.06 15.32 6.63
CA ILE A 10 0.71 13.94 6.99
C ILE A 10 0.02 13.30 5.79
N GLY A 11 0.43 12.10 5.40
CA GLY A 11 -0.12 11.40 4.23
C GLY A 11 -0.42 9.94 4.52
N VAL A 12 -1.50 9.43 3.94
CA VAL A 12 -1.93 8.03 4.15
C VAL A 12 -1.22 7.08 3.18
N ALA A 13 -0.81 5.93 3.69
CA ALA A 13 -0.31 4.80 2.92
C ALA A 13 -1.02 3.49 3.35
N GLY A 14 -1.09 2.51 2.48
CA GLY A 14 -1.65 1.20 2.77
C GLY A 14 -1.87 0.41 1.48
N ILE A 15 -1.70 -0.91 1.53
CA ILE A 15 -2.07 -1.76 0.39
C ILE A 15 -3.59 -1.66 0.13
N PHE A 16 -4.06 -2.06 -1.06
CA PHE A 16 -5.48 -2.02 -1.42
C PHE A 16 -6.39 -2.63 -0.34
N ASN A 17 -7.66 -2.22 -0.26
CA ASN A 17 -8.65 -2.79 0.67
C ASN A 17 -8.35 -2.69 2.18
N THR A 18 -7.50 -1.77 2.60
CA THR A 18 -7.12 -1.60 4.02
C THR A 18 -7.88 -0.49 4.74
N GLY A 19 -8.62 0.34 4.01
CA GLY A 19 -9.35 1.48 4.59
C GLY A 19 -8.62 2.82 4.47
N THR A 20 -7.64 2.95 3.58
CA THR A 20 -6.89 4.21 3.36
C THR A 20 -7.78 5.42 3.10
N ASN A 21 -8.91 5.27 2.39
CA ASN A 21 -9.84 6.38 2.13
C ASN A 21 -10.56 6.81 3.41
N LEU A 22 -11.01 5.86 4.22
CA LEU A 22 -11.65 6.16 5.50
C LEU A 22 -10.69 6.91 6.42
N LEU A 23 -9.43 6.45 6.52
CA LEU A 23 -8.43 7.16 7.34
C LEU A 23 -8.16 8.57 6.81
N SER A 24 -8.01 8.73 5.49
CA SER A 24 -7.82 10.04 4.85
C SER A 24 -8.94 11.02 5.24
N ASP A 25 -10.19 10.58 5.19
CA ASP A 25 -11.35 11.39 5.54
C ASP A 25 -11.36 11.73 7.03
N LEU A 26 -11.02 10.78 7.90
CA LEU A 26 -10.94 11.00 9.34
C LEU A 26 -9.83 12.00 9.70
N LEU A 27 -8.64 11.86 9.12
CA LEU A 27 -7.54 12.82 9.34
C LEU A 27 -7.94 14.22 8.87
N THR A 28 -8.53 14.33 7.68
CA THR A 28 -8.96 15.63 7.11
C THR A 28 -10.00 16.33 7.98
N LYS A 29 -10.91 15.56 8.61
CA LYS A 29 -11.98 16.10 9.46
C LYS A 29 -11.53 16.45 10.88
N ASN A 30 -10.50 15.77 11.40
CA ASN A 30 -10.17 15.82 12.83
C ASN A 30 -8.75 16.31 13.13
N CYS A 31 -7.91 16.54 12.11
CA CYS A 31 -6.51 16.90 12.30
C CYS A 31 -6.10 18.09 11.42
N TYR A 32 -5.18 18.90 11.93
CA TYR A 32 -4.57 19.99 11.18
C TYR A 32 -3.17 20.32 11.74
N LEU A 33 -2.34 20.98 10.91
CA LEU A 33 -1.02 21.49 11.29
C LEU A 33 -1.10 23.02 11.48
N PRO A 34 -1.07 23.53 12.72
CA PRO A 34 -1.30 24.95 13.00
C PRO A 34 -0.33 25.89 12.27
N GLU A 35 0.96 25.55 12.21
CA GLU A 35 1.98 26.38 11.54
C GLU A 35 1.75 26.48 10.04
N LYS A 36 1.24 25.42 9.40
CA LYS A 36 0.89 25.42 7.98
C LYS A 36 -0.32 26.29 7.70
N MET A 37 -1.38 26.18 8.51
CA MET A 37 -2.55 27.06 8.37
C MET A 37 -2.19 28.53 8.60
N LYS A 38 -1.32 28.82 9.57
CA LYS A 38 -0.86 30.18 9.86
C LYS A 38 -0.12 30.81 8.66
N LYS A 39 0.67 30.02 7.91
CA LYS A 39 1.46 30.52 6.76
C LYS A 39 0.66 30.55 5.46
N PHE A 40 -0.17 29.55 5.20
CA PHE A 40 -0.81 29.34 3.89
C PHE A 40 -2.34 29.45 3.90
N GLY A 41 -2.96 29.75 5.04
CA GLY A 41 -4.41 29.93 5.21
C GLY A 41 -5.14 28.70 5.75
N GLU A 42 -6.38 28.92 6.21
CA GLU A 42 -7.17 27.93 6.96
C GLU A 42 -7.46 26.64 6.17
N ASN A 43 -7.58 26.73 4.86
CA ASN A 43 -7.83 25.56 3.99
C ASN A 43 -6.59 24.69 3.74
N LYS A 44 -5.42 25.06 4.28
CA LYS A 44 -4.15 24.33 4.12
C LYS A 44 -3.80 23.58 5.41
N ILE A 45 -4.66 22.65 5.80
CA ILE A 45 -4.56 21.92 7.07
C ILE A 45 -3.37 20.94 7.16
N GLY A 46 -2.70 20.64 6.04
CA GLY A 46 -1.51 19.77 6.01
C GLY A 46 -1.79 18.26 6.00
N MET A 47 -3.06 17.84 6.04
CA MET A 47 -3.48 16.46 5.84
C MET A 47 -3.60 16.15 4.35
N ARG A 48 -3.07 15.01 3.90
CA ARG A 48 -3.11 14.55 2.52
C ARG A 48 -3.78 13.18 2.43
N GLY A 49 -4.61 12.99 1.40
CA GLY A 49 -5.26 11.71 1.17
C GLY A 49 -4.32 10.59 0.69
N GLN A 50 -3.07 10.93 0.35
CA GLN A 50 -2.00 9.95 0.13
C GLN A 50 -0.62 10.53 0.39
N VAL A 51 0.34 9.64 0.65
CA VAL A 51 1.77 9.96 0.53
C VAL A 51 2.15 10.37 -0.90
N PRO A 52 3.16 11.24 -1.10
CA PRO A 52 3.50 11.79 -2.42
C PRO A 52 3.94 10.77 -3.47
N TRP A 53 4.39 9.59 -3.06
CA TRP A 53 4.77 8.50 -3.96
C TRP A 53 3.63 7.50 -4.20
N GLY A 54 2.40 7.82 -3.79
CA GLY A 54 1.19 7.03 -4.03
C GLY A 54 0.85 6.08 -2.87
N LYS A 55 -0.39 6.13 -2.38
CA LYS A 55 -0.81 5.40 -1.16
C LYS A 55 -0.67 3.89 -1.23
N HIS A 56 -0.80 3.29 -2.42
CA HIS A 56 -0.75 1.84 -2.61
C HIS A 56 0.63 1.32 -3.06
N ASN A 57 1.54 2.24 -3.38
CA ASN A 57 2.86 1.86 -3.87
C ASN A 57 3.75 1.38 -2.71
N PRO A 58 4.70 0.48 -2.97
CA PRO A 58 5.65 0.01 -1.96
C PRO A 58 6.44 1.16 -1.33
N MET A 59 6.88 0.99 -0.08
CA MET A 59 7.64 2.03 0.61
C MET A 59 8.91 2.46 -0.12
N SER A 60 9.58 1.54 -0.81
CA SER A 60 10.80 1.79 -1.59
C SER A 60 10.63 2.82 -2.71
N TRP A 61 9.39 3.16 -3.06
CA TRP A 61 9.09 4.20 -4.04
C TRP A 61 9.25 5.62 -3.48
N ARG A 62 9.30 5.77 -2.15
CA ARG A 62 9.63 7.04 -1.50
C ARG A 62 11.00 7.53 -1.99
N GLY A 63 11.03 8.74 -2.54
CA GLY A 63 12.21 9.36 -3.14
C GLY A 63 12.50 8.94 -4.59
N ASN A 64 11.83 7.90 -5.09
CA ASN A 64 12.10 7.31 -6.41
C ASN A 64 10.90 7.42 -7.38
N HIS A 65 9.74 7.83 -6.90
CA HIS A 65 8.54 8.02 -7.71
C HIS A 65 7.67 9.14 -7.15
N VAL A 66 7.06 9.93 -8.03
CA VAL A 66 6.08 10.97 -7.70
C VAL A 66 4.73 10.55 -8.27
N ALA A 67 3.73 10.41 -7.40
CA ALA A 67 2.39 10.07 -7.83
C ALA A 67 1.76 11.26 -8.58
N GLU A 68 1.13 10.97 -9.71
CA GLU A 68 0.41 11.94 -10.54
C GLU A 68 -0.61 12.73 -9.72
N GLY A 69 -1.37 12.05 -8.86
CA GLY A 69 -2.28 12.68 -7.92
C GLY A 69 -1.58 13.13 -6.64
N GLY A 70 -1.46 14.44 -6.40
CA GLY A 70 -1.07 14.97 -5.09
C GLY A 70 0.37 14.63 -4.64
N GLY A 71 1.23 14.17 -5.54
CA GLY A 71 2.67 14.07 -5.31
C GLY A 71 3.46 15.31 -5.77
N ASP A 72 2.98 15.97 -6.84
CA ASP A 72 3.69 17.10 -7.45
C ASP A 72 3.93 18.27 -6.49
N GLY A 73 5.13 18.85 -6.56
CA GLY A 73 5.58 19.95 -5.70
C GLY A 73 5.76 19.62 -4.22
N VAL A 74 5.65 18.35 -3.80
CA VAL A 74 5.80 17.95 -2.40
C VAL A 74 7.15 17.28 -2.15
N VAL A 75 7.92 17.87 -1.24
CA VAL A 75 9.15 17.26 -0.73
C VAL A 75 8.78 16.03 0.10
N GLN A 76 9.09 14.83 -0.41
CA GLN A 76 8.62 13.57 0.18
C GLN A 76 9.17 13.30 1.58
N THR A 77 10.34 13.87 1.90
CA THR A 77 10.96 13.78 3.24
C THR A 77 10.24 14.61 4.28
N ASP A 78 9.40 15.56 3.87
CA ASP A 78 8.64 16.45 4.74
C ASP A 78 7.26 15.87 5.11
N VAL A 79 6.94 14.69 4.59
CA VAL A 79 5.67 14.00 4.84
C VAL A 79 5.86 12.90 5.88
N LEU A 80 5.04 12.92 6.93
CA LEU A 80 4.87 11.83 7.88
C LEU A 80 3.84 10.83 7.32
N PRO A 81 4.23 9.58 7.01
CA PRO A 81 3.28 8.57 6.57
C PRO A 81 2.48 8.01 7.74
N VAL A 82 1.17 7.87 7.54
CA VAL A 82 0.29 7.05 8.38
C VAL A 82 -0.11 5.82 7.58
N VAL A 83 0.44 4.69 7.97
CA VAL A 83 0.31 3.41 7.29
C VAL A 83 -0.83 2.62 7.91
N VAL A 84 -1.86 2.34 7.11
CA VAL A 84 -3.00 1.53 7.53
C VAL A 84 -2.69 0.05 7.29
N ILE A 85 -2.78 -0.74 8.36
CA ILE A 85 -2.68 -2.19 8.35
C ILE A 85 -4.05 -2.77 8.63
N LYS A 86 -4.47 -3.67 7.76
CA LYS A 86 -5.62 -4.55 8.02
C LYS A 86 -5.09 -5.94 8.28
N ASP A 87 -5.67 -6.65 9.25
CA ASP A 87 -5.26 -8.02 9.54
C ASP A 87 -5.32 -8.87 8.25
N PRO A 88 -4.37 -9.79 8.07
CA PRO A 88 -4.21 -10.48 6.80
C PRO A 88 -5.47 -11.30 6.43
N PHE A 89 -6.17 -11.89 7.40
CA PHE A 89 -7.33 -12.74 7.12
C PHE A 89 -8.53 -11.95 6.59
N THR A 90 -8.91 -10.85 7.25
CA THR A 90 -10.03 -10.02 6.78
C THR A 90 -9.65 -9.18 5.56
N TRP A 91 -8.37 -8.82 5.43
CA TRP A 91 -7.86 -8.17 4.22
C TRP A 91 -7.97 -9.09 3.01
N MET A 92 -7.50 -10.33 3.10
CA MET A 92 -7.59 -11.31 2.00
C MET A 92 -9.06 -11.57 1.59
N THR A 93 -9.96 -11.69 2.57
CA THR A 93 -11.41 -11.78 2.30
C THR A 93 -11.93 -10.57 1.50
N SER A 94 -11.38 -9.38 1.75
CA SER A 94 -11.74 -8.18 0.99
C SER A 94 -11.18 -8.19 -0.43
N MET A 95 -9.96 -8.70 -0.61
CA MET A 95 -9.33 -8.87 -1.93
C MET A 95 -10.13 -9.83 -2.83
N CYS A 96 -10.76 -10.87 -2.26
CA CYS A 96 -11.68 -11.75 -2.99
C CYS A 96 -12.87 -11.02 -3.64
N ARG A 97 -13.32 -9.90 -3.06
CA ARG A 97 -14.41 -9.10 -3.63
C ARG A 97 -13.91 -8.11 -4.67
N HIS A 98 -12.75 -7.51 -4.41
CA HIS A 98 -12.14 -6.50 -5.29
C HIS A 98 -10.62 -6.70 -5.33
N LYS A 99 -10.13 -7.24 -6.45
CA LYS A 99 -8.70 -7.54 -6.65
C LYS A 99 -7.82 -6.32 -6.93
N TYR A 100 -8.42 -5.21 -7.38
CA TYR A 100 -7.72 -4.02 -7.85
C TYR A 100 -6.65 -4.39 -8.88
N ALA A 101 -5.39 -4.07 -8.60
CA ALA A 101 -4.25 -4.34 -9.47
C ALA A 101 -3.54 -5.66 -9.17
N ALA A 102 -3.97 -6.39 -8.13
CA ALA A 102 -3.47 -7.72 -7.84
C ALA A 102 -4.15 -8.75 -8.76
N ASN A 103 -3.37 -9.68 -9.27
CA ASN A 103 -3.80 -10.78 -10.13
C ASN A 103 -3.23 -12.08 -9.58
N TRP A 104 -4.11 -13.07 -9.47
CA TRP A 104 -3.80 -14.43 -9.04
C TRP A 104 -4.90 -15.34 -9.54
N HIS A 105 -4.60 -16.64 -9.63
CA HIS A 105 -5.59 -17.66 -9.93
C HIS A 105 -6.67 -17.67 -8.84
N HIS A 106 -7.92 -17.36 -9.19
CA HIS A 106 -9.03 -17.30 -8.22
C HIS A 106 -10.27 -18.03 -8.74
N THR A 107 -10.89 -18.85 -7.89
CA THR A 107 -12.18 -19.48 -8.20
C THR A 107 -13.20 -19.14 -7.12
N LYS A 108 -14.49 -19.11 -7.47
CA LYS A 108 -15.55 -18.63 -6.57
C LYS A 108 -15.70 -19.50 -5.31
N GLY A 109 -15.33 -20.77 -5.37
CA GLY A 109 -15.40 -21.72 -4.26
C GLY A 109 -14.12 -21.81 -3.42
N HIS A 110 -13.04 -21.20 -3.88
CA HIS A 110 -11.73 -21.30 -3.27
C HIS A 110 -11.05 -19.94 -3.43
N CYS A 111 -11.24 -19.05 -2.45
CA CYS A 111 -10.63 -17.72 -2.42
C CYS A 111 -10.20 -17.40 -0.97
N PRO A 112 -9.01 -16.84 -0.71
CA PRO A 112 -8.03 -16.25 -1.64
C PRO A 112 -7.11 -17.25 -2.35
N ASN A 113 -7.43 -18.54 -2.26
CA ASN A 113 -6.63 -19.67 -2.75
C ASN A 113 -5.13 -19.51 -2.49
N LEU A 114 -4.77 -19.72 -1.22
CA LEU A 114 -3.37 -19.63 -0.78
C LEU A 114 -2.51 -20.79 -1.29
N VAL A 115 -3.14 -21.96 -1.46
CA VAL A 115 -2.51 -23.22 -1.86
C VAL A 115 -3.39 -23.88 -2.92
N PRO A 116 -2.82 -24.62 -3.89
CA PRO A 116 -3.61 -25.29 -4.93
C PRO A 116 -4.38 -26.49 -4.35
N LEU A 117 -5.70 -26.50 -4.51
CA LEU A 117 -6.57 -27.61 -4.08
C LEU A 117 -7.02 -28.48 -5.26
N TYR A 118 -7.19 -27.89 -6.44
CA TYR A 118 -7.66 -28.58 -7.63
C TYR A 118 -6.50 -28.94 -8.57
N ASP A 119 -6.65 -30.00 -9.35
CA ASP A 119 -5.60 -30.41 -10.29
C ASP A 119 -5.35 -29.35 -11.37
N GLU A 120 -6.37 -28.59 -11.74
CA GLU A 120 -6.22 -27.41 -12.62
C GLU A 120 -5.27 -26.36 -12.02
N GLU A 121 -5.43 -26.05 -10.72
CA GLU A 121 -4.55 -25.11 -10.01
C GLU A 121 -3.13 -25.68 -9.84
N ARG A 122 -3.02 -27.00 -9.60
CA ARG A 122 -1.72 -27.67 -9.49
C ARG A 122 -0.98 -27.69 -10.82
N ASN A 123 -1.68 -27.84 -11.94
CA ASN A 123 -1.08 -27.90 -13.26
C ASN A 123 -0.89 -26.51 -13.89
N ASP A 124 -1.30 -25.44 -13.20
CA ASP A 124 -1.09 -24.07 -13.64
C ASP A 124 0.41 -23.77 -13.75
N GLU A 125 0.83 -23.27 -14.91
CA GLU A 125 2.24 -22.99 -15.19
C GLU A 125 2.82 -21.95 -14.21
N GLU A 126 2.04 -20.96 -13.76
CA GLU A 126 2.52 -19.97 -12.78
C GLU A 126 2.76 -20.61 -11.41
N VAL A 127 1.95 -21.61 -11.03
CA VAL A 127 2.09 -22.34 -9.76
C VAL A 127 3.30 -23.29 -9.79
N GLN A 128 3.56 -23.91 -10.93
CA GLN A 128 4.69 -24.84 -11.11
C GLN A 128 6.01 -24.14 -11.44
N ASN A 129 5.99 -22.90 -11.91
CA ASN A 129 7.19 -22.20 -12.37
C ASN A 129 8.09 -21.78 -11.19
N PRO A 130 9.36 -22.22 -11.12
CA PRO A 130 10.28 -21.86 -10.03
C PRO A 130 10.59 -20.34 -9.91
N GLU A 131 10.31 -19.53 -10.93
CA GLU A 131 10.47 -18.06 -10.88
C GLU A 131 9.28 -17.30 -10.25
N GLY A 132 8.21 -18.01 -9.87
CA GLY A 132 6.99 -17.40 -9.33
C GLY A 132 6.24 -18.25 -8.31
N GLY A 133 6.21 -19.57 -8.53
CA GLY A 133 5.60 -20.56 -7.66
C GLY A 133 6.62 -21.59 -7.14
N ASN A 134 6.25 -22.27 -6.06
CA ASN A 134 7.02 -23.39 -5.50
C ASN A 134 6.24 -24.71 -5.61
N GLY A 135 5.18 -24.74 -6.43
CA GLY A 135 4.20 -25.82 -6.52
C GLY A 135 3.30 -25.97 -5.29
N LYS A 136 3.48 -25.14 -4.25
CA LYS A 136 2.77 -25.23 -2.95
C LYS A 136 1.84 -24.04 -2.70
N THR A 137 2.10 -22.90 -3.31
CA THR A 137 1.30 -21.68 -3.16
C THR A 137 0.82 -21.15 -4.51
N ILE A 138 -0.28 -20.38 -4.48
CA ILE A 138 -0.75 -19.65 -5.67
C ILE A 138 -0.08 -18.27 -5.70
N PRO A 139 0.75 -17.98 -6.72
CA PRO A 139 1.47 -16.71 -6.80
C PRO A 139 0.54 -15.52 -7.03
N VAL A 140 1.00 -14.34 -6.62
CA VAL A 140 0.29 -13.07 -6.82
C VAL A 140 1.17 -12.08 -7.54
N HIS A 141 0.61 -11.44 -8.56
CA HIS A 141 1.25 -10.38 -9.33
C HIS A 141 0.52 -9.06 -9.10
N VAL A 142 1.25 -7.98 -8.78
CA VAL A 142 0.66 -6.65 -8.64
C VAL A 142 1.19 -5.72 -9.73
N LYS A 143 0.29 -5.15 -10.52
CA LYS A 143 0.63 -4.18 -11.57
C LYS A 143 0.52 -2.75 -11.03
N TYR A 144 1.65 -2.14 -10.75
CA TYR A 144 1.75 -0.75 -10.34
C TYR A 144 1.81 0.21 -11.55
N PRO A 145 1.76 1.54 -11.32
CA PRO A 145 2.05 2.54 -12.35
C PRO A 145 3.41 2.28 -13.06
N GLU A 146 3.62 2.91 -14.21
CA GLU A 146 4.83 2.76 -15.03
C GLU A 146 5.08 1.31 -15.51
N ASN A 147 4.04 0.48 -15.56
CA ASN A 147 4.10 -0.95 -15.90
C ASN A 147 5.06 -1.76 -15.00
N LYS A 148 5.33 -1.29 -13.78
CA LYS A 148 6.10 -2.05 -12.79
C LYS A 148 5.23 -3.18 -12.24
N VAL A 149 5.68 -4.42 -12.41
CA VAL A 149 5.02 -5.60 -11.89
C VAL A 149 5.85 -6.19 -10.76
N THR A 150 5.26 -6.39 -9.59
CA THR A 150 5.87 -7.16 -8.51
C THR A 150 5.27 -8.56 -8.48
N LYS A 151 6.09 -9.55 -8.10
CA LYS A 151 5.69 -10.94 -7.93
C LYS A 151 5.81 -11.31 -6.45
N HIS A 152 4.86 -12.08 -5.96
CA HIS A 152 4.77 -12.50 -4.56
C HIS A 152 4.39 -13.98 -4.49
N GLU A 153 4.93 -14.68 -3.49
CA GLU A 153 4.73 -16.13 -3.32
C GLU A 153 3.26 -16.52 -3.16
N SER A 154 2.48 -15.69 -2.47
CA SER A 154 1.06 -15.88 -2.24
C SER A 154 0.39 -14.57 -1.85
N MET A 155 -0.94 -14.58 -1.65
CA MET A 155 -1.65 -13.42 -1.11
C MET A 155 -1.14 -13.02 0.28
N ALA A 156 -0.79 -14.01 1.12
CA ALA A 156 -0.12 -13.75 2.40
C ALA A 156 1.30 -13.21 2.20
N GLY A 157 2.02 -13.70 1.20
CA GLY A 157 3.32 -13.17 0.77
C GLY A 157 3.23 -11.69 0.40
N LEU A 158 2.27 -11.31 -0.44
CA LEU A 158 2.02 -9.91 -0.81
C LEU A 158 1.79 -9.02 0.42
N TRP A 159 0.97 -9.47 1.37
CA TRP A 159 0.74 -8.73 2.61
C TRP A 159 2.05 -8.51 3.38
N ASN A 160 2.84 -9.58 3.56
CA ASN A 160 4.13 -9.51 4.26
C ASN A 160 5.13 -8.60 3.53
N ASP A 161 5.28 -8.77 2.21
CA ASP A 161 6.24 -8.02 1.41
C ASP A 161 5.92 -6.52 1.39
N TRP A 162 4.63 -6.17 1.41
CA TRP A 162 4.22 -4.77 1.45
C TRP A 162 4.47 -4.14 2.82
N TYR A 163 4.15 -4.83 3.93
CA TYR A 163 4.23 -4.27 5.29
C TYR A 163 5.57 -4.46 6.00
N ARG A 164 6.35 -5.49 5.68
CA ARG A 164 7.64 -5.78 6.32
C ARG A 164 8.59 -4.59 6.25
N PRO A 165 8.79 -3.92 5.09
CA PRO A 165 9.63 -2.74 5.05
C PRO A 165 9.14 -1.66 6.01
N TRP A 166 7.82 -1.41 6.05
CA TRP A 166 7.23 -0.45 6.98
C TRP A 166 7.41 -0.85 8.44
N ALA A 167 7.39 -2.14 8.80
CA ALA A 167 7.58 -2.51 10.20
C ALA A 167 9.06 -2.43 10.61
N PHE A 168 9.98 -2.88 9.76
CA PHE A 168 11.34 -3.23 10.19
C PHE A 168 12.47 -2.48 9.48
N GLU A 169 12.24 -1.88 8.32
CA GLU A 169 13.32 -1.36 7.46
C GLU A 169 13.29 0.16 7.29
N ALA A 170 12.12 0.80 7.47
CA ALA A 170 12.04 2.25 7.34
C ALA A 170 12.92 2.97 8.38
N ASP A 171 13.79 3.84 7.87
CA ASP A 171 14.72 4.69 8.61
C ASP A 171 14.15 6.09 8.93
N PHE A 172 12.87 6.31 8.60
CA PHE A 172 12.16 7.56 8.81
C PHE A 172 10.93 7.39 9.72
N PRO A 173 10.48 8.48 10.40
CA PRO A 173 9.30 8.46 11.24
C PRO A 173 8.04 8.11 10.45
N ARG A 174 7.17 7.31 11.07
CA ARG A 174 5.89 6.86 10.51
C ARG A 174 4.96 6.44 11.64
N ILE A 175 3.67 6.45 11.37
CA ILE A 175 2.65 5.88 12.25
C ILE A 175 2.11 4.64 11.57
N ILE A 176 1.94 3.56 12.33
CA ILE A 176 1.32 2.32 11.87
C ILE A 176 0.03 2.15 12.67
N MET A 177 -1.09 1.95 11.97
CA MET A 177 -2.43 1.82 12.56
C MET A 177 -3.14 0.58 12.07
#